data_AF-A0A3D1MEF5-F1
#
_entry.id   AF-A0A3D1MEF5-F1
#
_cell.length_a   1.000
_cell.length_b   1.000
_cell.length_c   1.000
_cell.angle_alpha   90.00
_cell.angle_beta   90.00
_cell.angle_gamma   90.00
#
_symmetry.space_group_name_H-M   'P 1'
#
loop_
_entity.id
_entity.type
_entity.pdbx_description
1 polymer ?
#
loop_
_entity_poly.entity_id
_entity_poly.type
_entity_poly.pdbx_seq_one_letter_code
_entity_poly.pdbx_strand_id
1 'polypeptide(L)'
;VDRFLRDDSVLDTFAKLDDYDIFSAVKEWINHEDAVLSYLCRCLIDRKLFKIEVFDEAVGFDLDLKRQEVAEALHTHKDAVKHAVYTFAMSHSLYDKNQTRIKILFKNGKVREISEASEQWDEKSWLKNTTKYYLCTPKLG
;
A
#
# COMPACT_ATOMS: atom_id res chain seq x y z
N VAL A 1 0.53 -11.61 -15.45
CA VAL A 1 -0.71 -11.24 -16.17
C VAL A 1 -0.87 -12.06 -17.45
N ASP A 2 0.15 -12.13 -18.31
CA ASP A 2 0.04 -12.88 -19.58
C ASP A 2 -0.29 -14.37 -19.41
N ARG A 3 0.28 -15.04 -18.39
CA ARG A 3 -0.07 -16.42 -18.04
C ARG A 3 -1.50 -16.56 -17.48
N PHE A 4 -1.93 -15.61 -16.66
CA PHE A 4 -3.27 -15.58 -16.06
C PHE A 4 -4.37 -15.50 -17.14
N LEU A 5 -4.11 -14.78 -18.22
CA LEU A 5 -5.07 -14.60 -19.32
C LEU A 5 -5.05 -15.74 -20.35
N ARG A 6 -4.11 -16.68 -20.26
CA ARG A 6 -3.88 -17.72 -21.29
C ARG A 6 -3.91 -19.15 -20.76
N ASP A 7 -3.96 -19.32 -19.44
CA ASP A 7 -3.93 -20.61 -18.77
C ASP A 7 -5.17 -20.73 -17.87
N ASP A 8 -6.19 -21.42 -18.37
CA ASP A 8 -7.48 -21.59 -17.68
C ASP A 8 -7.30 -22.22 -16.28
N SER A 9 -6.27 -23.05 -16.09
CA SER A 9 -5.99 -23.66 -14.78
C SER A 9 -5.57 -22.64 -13.73
N VAL A 10 -4.91 -21.55 -14.14
CA VAL A 10 -4.51 -20.46 -13.25
C VAL A 10 -5.73 -19.62 -12.87
N LEU A 11 -6.63 -19.37 -13.83
CA LEU A 11 -7.88 -18.66 -13.57
C LEU A 11 -8.78 -19.46 -12.62
N ASP A 12 -8.94 -20.77 -12.85
CA ASP A 12 -9.72 -21.67 -12.00
C ASP A 12 -9.16 -21.76 -10.57
N THR A 13 -7.82 -21.74 -10.42
CA THR A 13 -7.17 -21.74 -9.10
C THR A 13 -7.40 -20.40 -8.41
N PHE A 14 -7.24 -19.28 -9.12
CA PHE A 14 -7.45 -17.95 -8.57
C PHE A 14 -8.91 -17.72 -8.15
N ALA A 15 -9.88 -18.20 -8.93
CA ALA A 15 -11.30 -18.07 -8.63
C ALA A 15 -11.73 -18.80 -7.34
N LYS A 16 -10.91 -19.74 -6.86
CA LYS A 16 -11.12 -20.46 -5.59
C LYS A 16 -10.48 -19.76 -4.39
N LEU A 17 -9.56 -18.82 -4.61
CA LEU A 17 -8.87 -18.12 -3.53
C LEU A 17 -9.79 -17.08 -2.90
N ASP A 18 -9.91 -17.12 -1.58
CA ASP A 18 -10.57 -16.09 -0.79
C ASP A 18 -9.75 -15.69 0.46
N ASP A 19 -10.33 -14.81 1.27
CA ASP A 19 -9.67 -14.31 2.49
C ASP A 19 -9.38 -15.43 3.50
N TYR A 20 -10.16 -16.52 3.52
CA TYR A 20 -9.92 -17.65 4.43
C TYR A 20 -8.67 -18.43 4.05
N ASP A 21 -8.36 -18.59 2.76
CA ASP A 21 -7.12 -19.25 2.34
C ASP A 21 -5.90 -18.48 2.85
N ILE A 22 -5.90 -17.16 2.67
CA ILE A 22 -4.83 -16.27 3.13
C ILE A 22 -4.74 -16.31 4.67
N PHE A 23 -5.85 -16.14 5.37
CA PHE A 23 -5.84 -16.13 6.84
C PHE A 23 -5.50 -17.49 7.46
N SER A 24 -5.90 -18.60 6.83
CA SER A 24 -5.53 -19.95 7.28
C SER A 24 -4.02 -20.16 7.16
N ALA A 25 -3.43 -19.79 6.02
CA ALA A 25 -1.98 -19.85 5.83
C ALA A 25 -1.24 -18.97 6.85
N VAL A 26 -1.68 -17.72 7.05
CA VAL A 26 -1.09 -16.81 8.03
C VAL A 26 -1.16 -17.39 9.45
N LYS A 27 -2.30 -17.97 9.84
CA LYS A 27 -2.48 -18.58 11.17
C LYS A 27 -1.56 -19.77 11.40
N GLU A 28 -1.30 -20.56 10.37
CA GLU A 28 -0.32 -21.66 10.45
C GLU A 28 1.10 -21.11 10.56
N TRP A 29 1.43 -20.12 9.73
CA TRP A 29 2.78 -19.58 9.62
C TRP A 29 3.26 -18.78 10.83
N ILE A 30 2.38 -18.43 11.78
CA ILE A 30 2.82 -17.83 13.06
C ILE A 30 3.81 -18.72 13.83
N ASN A 31 3.82 -20.04 13.58
CA ASN A 31 4.71 -21.01 14.22
C ASN A 31 5.81 -21.53 13.29
N HIS A 32 5.98 -20.93 12.11
CA HIS A 32 6.99 -21.35 11.14
C HIS A 32 8.42 -21.09 11.66
N GLU A 33 9.37 -21.93 11.28
CA GLU A 33 10.78 -21.82 11.72
C GLU A 33 11.48 -20.57 11.18
N ASP A 34 11.04 -20.07 10.03
CA ASP A 34 11.50 -18.79 9.50
C ASP A 34 11.06 -17.64 10.43
N ALA A 35 12.05 -17.00 11.06
CA ALA A 35 11.83 -15.95 12.04
C ALA A 35 11.11 -14.72 11.45
N VAL A 36 11.37 -14.39 10.18
CA VAL A 36 10.77 -13.21 9.53
C VAL A 36 9.31 -13.51 9.16
N LEU A 37 9.05 -14.64 8.50
CA LEU A 37 7.70 -15.06 8.14
C LEU A 37 6.81 -15.18 9.38
N SER A 38 7.28 -15.91 10.39
CA SER A 38 6.51 -16.10 11.62
C SER A 38 6.30 -14.80 12.39
N TYR A 39 7.27 -13.86 12.37
CA TYR A 39 7.09 -12.53 12.92
C TYR A 39 6.01 -11.72 12.16
N LEU A 40 6.09 -11.67 10.83
CA LEU A 40 5.12 -10.94 10.00
C LEU A 40 3.69 -11.49 10.19
N CYS A 41 3.56 -12.82 10.21
CA CYS A 41 2.27 -13.47 10.44
C CYS A 41 1.74 -13.20 11.86
N ARG A 42 2.58 -13.25 12.89
CA ARG A 42 2.21 -12.86 14.26
C ARG A 42 1.77 -11.40 14.34
N CYS A 43 2.48 -10.49 13.66
CA CYS A 43 2.09 -9.08 13.58
C CYS A 43 0.68 -8.90 13.01
N LEU A 44 0.31 -9.67 11.99
CA LEU A 44 -1.00 -9.61 11.37
C LEU A 44 -2.10 -10.18 12.30
N ILE A 45 -1.86 -11.36 12.90
CA ILE A 45 -2.83 -12.05 13.77
C ILE A 45 -3.05 -11.29 15.09
N ASP A 46 -1.97 -10.84 15.74
CA ASP A 46 -2.03 -10.13 17.02
C ASP A 46 -2.33 -8.62 16.85
N ARG A 47 -2.52 -8.16 15.61
CA ARG A 47 -2.69 -6.74 15.26
C ARG A 47 -1.57 -5.84 15.80
N LYS A 48 -0.34 -6.36 15.85
CA LYS A 48 0.88 -5.61 16.17
C LYS A 48 1.41 -4.92 14.91
N LEU A 49 0.68 -3.89 14.49
CA LEU A 49 0.94 -3.15 13.25
C LEU A 49 2.26 -2.37 13.31
N PHE A 50 2.90 -2.27 12.15
CA PHE A 50 4.15 -1.55 11.96
C PHE A 50 4.00 -0.07 12.28
N LYS A 51 5.11 0.57 12.66
CA LYS A 51 5.19 2.02 12.78
C LYS A 51 5.28 2.61 11.37
N ILE A 52 4.44 3.59 11.11
CA ILE A 52 4.45 4.37 9.87
C ILE A 52 4.82 5.80 10.22
N GLU A 53 5.90 6.29 9.62
CA GLU A 53 6.31 7.69 9.70
C GLU A 53 6.08 8.33 8.32
N VAL A 54 5.45 9.51 8.30
CA VAL A 54 4.98 10.16 7.06
C VAL A 54 5.70 11.50 6.90
N PHE A 55 6.17 11.76 5.69
CA PHE A 55 6.97 12.93 5.35
C PHE A 55 6.42 13.60 4.08
N ASP A 56 6.51 14.92 4.05
CA ASP A 56 6.09 15.73 2.90
C ASP A 56 7.13 15.78 1.79
N GLU A 57 8.38 15.49 2.13
CA GLU A 57 9.54 15.54 1.23
C GLU A 57 10.27 14.19 1.21
N ALA A 58 11.03 13.96 0.14
CA ALA A 58 11.85 12.76 0.03
C ALA A 58 12.97 12.83 1.08
N VAL A 59 12.96 11.87 2.01
CA VAL A 59 13.98 11.77 3.06
C VAL A 59 14.89 10.58 2.74
N GLY A 60 16.20 10.83 2.75
CA GLY A 60 17.22 9.79 2.68
C GLY A 60 17.31 9.06 4.02
N PHE A 61 16.55 7.98 4.19
CA PHE A 61 16.66 7.15 5.38
C PHE A 61 17.83 6.18 5.25
N ASP A 62 18.60 6.03 6.33
CA ASP A 62 19.53 4.91 6.48
C ASP A 62 18.72 3.62 6.78
N LEU A 63 18.17 3.04 5.72
CA LEU A 63 17.45 1.77 5.79
C LEU A 63 18.36 0.64 6.25
N ASP A 64 19.66 0.78 6.04
CA ASP A 64 20.63 -0.24 6.37
C ASP A 64 20.84 -0.34 7.88
N LEU A 65 20.94 0.80 8.56
CA LEU A 65 20.95 0.87 10.01
C LEU A 65 19.64 0.31 10.60
N LYS A 66 18.49 0.73 10.07
CA LYS A 66 17.18 0.26 10.56
C LYS A 66 16.96 -1.24 10.35
N ARG A 67 17.41 -1.78 9.22
CA ARG A 67 17.39 -3.23 8.97
C ARG A 67 18.32 -3.98 9.90
N GLN A 68 19.47 -3.42 10.23
CA GLN A 68 20.40 -4.02 11.19
C GLN A 68 19.75 -4.15 12.57
N GLU A 69 19.13 -3.07 13.08
CA GLU A 69 18.39 -3.07 14.37
C GLU A 69 17.30 -4.16 14.39
N VAL A 70 16.51 -4.28 13.32
CA VAL A 70 15.43 -5.28 13.22
C VAL A 70 15.98 -6.70 13.09
N ALA A 71 17.05 -6.89 12.33
CA ALA A 71 17.68 -8.19 12.17
C ALA A 71 18.26 -8.71 13.49
N GLU A 72 18.88 -7.84 14.28
CA GLU A 72 19.37 -8.15 15.62
C GLU A 72 18.22 -8.55 16.56
N ALA A 73 17.13 -7.79 16.56
CA ALA A 73 15.95 -8.09 17.39
C ALA A 73 15.23 -9.39 16.99
N LEU A 74 15.27 -9.77 15.71
CA LEU A 74 14.68 -11.00 15.20
C LEU A 74 15.68 -12.17 15.11
N HIS A 75 16.93 -11.97 15.58
CA HIS A 75 18.01 -12.96 15.51
C HIS A 75 18.19 -13.56 14.09
N THR A 76 18.18 -12.70 13.07
CA THR A 76 18.26 -13.11 11.66
C THR A 76 19.26 -12.27 10.87
N HIS A 77 19.40 -12.56 9.57
CA HIS A 77 20.26 -11.79 8.68
C HIS A 77 19.56 -10.51 8.20
N LYS A 78 20.33 -9.43 8.04
CA LYS A 78 19.84 -8.13 7.54
C LYS A 78 19.10 -8.22 6.21
N ASP A 79 19.53 -9.13 5.31
CA ASP A 79 18.85 -9.33 4.04
C ASP A 79 17.46 -9.96 4.18
N ALA A 80 17.22 -10.75 5.23
CA ALA A 80 15.94 -11.40 5.47
C ALA A 80 14.85 -10.38 5.86
N VAL A 81 15.24 -9.26 6.47
CA VAL A 81 14.30 -8.23 6.96
C VAL A 81 14.05 -7.11 5.95
N LYS A 82 14.50 -7.25 4.69
CA LYS A 82 14.23 -6.28 3.61
C LYS A 82 12.73 -6.05 3.39
N HIS A 83 11.91 -7.07 3.62
CA HIS A 83 10.46 -7.00 3.53
C HIS A 83 9.79 -6.36 4.75
N ALA A 84 10.52 -6.24 5.87
CA ALA A 84 10.02 -5.67 7.12
C ALA A 84 10.37 -4.18 7.28
N VAL A 85 11.45 -3.71 6.64
CA VAL A 85 11.89 -2.30 6.70
C VAL A 85 12.04 -1.75 5.29
N TYR A 86 11.14 -0.83 4.94
CA TYR A 86 11.09 -0.25 3.60
C TYR A 86 10.50 1.16 3.60
N THR A 87 10.78 1.89 2.53
CA THR A 87 10.15 3.17 2.22
C THR A 87 9.36 3.06 0.94
N PHE A 88 8.33 3.87 0.83
CA PHE A 88 7.56 4.01 -0.41
C PHE A 88 7.00 5.44 -0.50
N ALA A 89 6.67 5.87 -1.71
CA ALA A 89 6.00 7.13 -1.96
C ALA A 89 4.62 6.85 -2.55
N MET A 90 3.61 7.58 -2.07
CA MET A 90 2.30 7.59 -2.68
C MET A 90 1.96 9.00 -3.12
N SER A 91 1.62 9.15 -4.39
CA SER A 91 1.07 10.37 -4.95
C SER A 91 -0.43 10.22 -5.06
N HIS A 92 -1.16 11.18 -4.49
CA HIS A 92 -2.61 11.24 -4.64
C HIS A 92 -2.98 12.60 -5.26
N SER A 93 -3.79 12.52 -6.31
CA SER A 93 -4.54 13.66 -6.84
C SER A 93 -6.02 13.38 -6.61
N LEU A 94 -6.73 14.36 -6.05
CA LEU A 94 -8.17 14.23 -5.79
C LEU A 94 -8.96 14.24 -7.11
N TYR A 95 -8.44 14.92 -8.13
CA TYR A 95 -9.03 14.96 -9.46
C TYR A 95 -7.95 15.10 -10.54
N ASP A 96 -8.08 14.32 -11.63
CA ASP A 96 -7.28 14.51 -12.84
C ASP A 96 -8.21 14.62 -14.05
N LYS A 97 -8.38 15.84 -14.56
CA LYS A 97 -9.21 16.15 -15.74
C LYS A 97 -8.73 15.51 -17.04
N ASN A 98 -7.51 14.98 -17.08
CA ASN A 98 -6.96 14.24 -18.22
C ASN A 98 -7.34 12.76 -18.17
N GLN A 99 -7.50 12.18 -16.96
CA GLN A 99 -7.92 10.79 -16.79
C GLN A 99 -9.44 10.65 -16.67
N THR A 100 -10.08 11.55 -15.93
CA THR A 100 -11.51 11.48 -15.62
C THR A 100 -12.13 12.87 -15.65
N ARG A 101 -13.19 13.06 -16.45
CA ARG A 101 -13.94 14.31 -16.51
C ARG A 101 -15.33 14.15 -15.93
N ILE A 102 -15.65 14.93 -14.91
CA ILE A 102 -17.01 15.01 -14.37
C ILE A 102 -17.75 16.13 -15.11
N LYS A 103 -18.91 15.79 -15.68
CA LYS A 103 -19.76 16.73 -16.43
C LYS A 103 -21.12 16.86 -15.75
N ILE A 104 -21.64 18.08 -15.70
CA ILE A 104 -22.92 18.44 -15.09
C ILE A 104 -23.91 18.83 -16.18
N LEU A 105 -25.06 18.14 -16.22
CA LEU A 105 -26.19 18.47 -17.09
C LEU A 105 -27.13 19.45 -16.37
N PHE A 106 -27.31 20.64 -16.95
CA PHE A 106 -28.19 21.67 -16.44
C PHE A 106 -29.62 21.50 -16.98
N LYS A 107 -30.61 22.06 -16.26
CA LYS A 107 -32.03 22.02 -16.66
C LYS A 107 -32.33 22.60 -18.04
N ASN A 108 -31.47 23.50 -18.53
CA ASN A 108 -31.56 24.07 -19.88
C ASN A 108 -30.94 23.17 -20.96
N GLY A 109 -30.57 21.93 -20.64
CA GLY A 109 -29.97 20.96 -21.54
C GLY A 109 -28.48 21.16 -21.80
N LYS A 110 -27.85 22.22 -21.26
CA LYS A 110 -26.41 22.44 -21.43
C LYS A 110 -25.61 21.52 -20.51
N VAL A 111 -24.50 20.99 -21.02
CA VAL A 111 -23.54 20.21 -20.24
C VAL A 111 -22.28 21.04 -20.05
N ARG A 112 -21.81 21.16 -18.80
CA ARG A 112 -20.54 21.85 -18.46
C ARG A 112 -19.66 20.97 -17.60
N GLU A 113 -18.37 21.26 -17.58
CA GLU A 113 -17.41 20.57 -16.72
C GLU A 113 -17.60 21.04 -15.26
N ILE A 114 -17.28 20.19 -14.27
CA ILE A 114 -17.52 20.49 -12.84
C ILE A 114 -16.81 21.77 -12.35
N SER A 115 -15.59 22.03 -12.82
CA SER A 115 -14.82 23.26 -12.55
C SER A 115 -15.45 24.51 -13.15
N GLU A 116 -16.22 24.38 -14.23
CA GLU A 116 -16.98 25.47 -14.86
C GLU A 116 -18.39 25.62 -14.26
N ALA A 117 -18.85 24.62 -13.50
CA ALA A 117 -20.21 24.49 -13.00
C ALA A 117 -20.36 24.85 -11.51
N SER A 118 -19.26 24.83 -10.73
CA SER A 118 -19.29 25.02 -9.29
C SER A 118 -18.26 26.05 -8.82
N GLU A 119 -18.72 27.12 -8.18
CA GLU A 119 -17.83 28.10 -7.52
C GLU A 119 -17.15 27.54 -6.26
N GLN A 120 -17.69 26.45 -5.69
CA GLN A 120 -17.07 25.73 -4.57
C GLN A 120 -15.90 24.84 -5.01
N TRP A 121 -15.66 24.74 -6.32
CA TRP A 121 -14.57 23.95 -6.87
C TRP A 121 -13.24 24.70 -6.78
N ASP A 122 -12.43 24.38 -5.77
CA ASP A 122 -11.05 24.88 -5.66
C ASP A 122 -10.13 24.11 -6.62
N GLU A 123 -10.17 24.45 -7.91
CA GLU A 123 -9.43 23.74 -8.96
C GLU A 123 -7.95 23.55 -8.61
N LYS A 124 -7.32 24.54 -7.95
CA LYS A 124 -5.90 24.47 -7.59
C LYS A 124 -5.61 23.43 -6.52
N SER A 125 -6.49 23.27 -5.52
CA SER A 125 -6.31 22.28 -4.45
C SER A 125 -6.58 20.86 -4.94
N TRP A 126 -7.65 20.67 -5.74
CA TRP A 126 -8.07 19.33 -6.19
C TRP A 126 -7.17 18.73 -7.27
N LEU A 127 -6.58 19.57 -8.14
CA LEU A 127 -5.59 19.14 -9.15
C LEU A 127 -4.18 18.97 -8.59
N LYS A 128 -3.92 19.42 -7.35
CA LYS A 128 -2.58 19.34 -6.76
C LYS A 128 -2.26 17.89 -6.44
N ASN A 129 -1.36 17.31 -7.21
CA ASN A 129 -0.78 16.02 -6.86
C ASN A 129 0.06 16.18 -5.59
N THR A 130 -0.36 15.54 -4.51
CA THR A 130 0.37 15.54 -3.25
C THR A 130 1.08 14.22 -3.09
N THR A 131 2.41 14.26 -3.03
CA THR A 131 3.23 13.08 -2.74
C THR A 131 3.53 13.06 -1.24
N LYS A 132 3.30 11.91 -0.62
CA LYS A 132 3.74 11.61 0.74
C LYS A 132 4.76 10.48 0.69
N TYR A 133 5.80 10.59 1.50
CA TYR A 133 6.84 9.58 1.64
C TYR A 133 6.64 8.87 2.98
N TYR A 134 6.75 7.55 2.96
CA TYR A 134 6.46 6.70 4.11
C TYR A 134 7.70 5.90 4.48
N LEU A 135 8.03 5.86 5.76
CA LEU A 135 8.94 4.88 6.35
C LEU A 135 8.12 3.86 7.14
N CYS A 136 8.24 2.59 6.76
CA CYS A 136 7.59 1.46 7.41
C CYS A 136 8.62 0.65 8.19
N THR A 137 8.43 0.55 9.51
CA THR A 137 9.32 -0.21 10.39
C THR A 137 8.54 -1.05 11.38
N PRO A 138 9.02 -2.23 11.77
CA PRO A 138 8.39 -3.02 12.82
C PRO A 138 8.49 -2.31 14.16
N LYS A 139 7.48 -2.47 15.02
CA LYS A 139 7.54 -2.01 16.40
C LYS A 139 8.29 -3.07 17.20
N LEU A 140 9.58 -2.84 17.43
CA LEU A 140 10.37 -3.60 18.38
C LEU A 140 9.95 -3.09 19.76
N GLY A 141 9.08 -3.86 20.42
CA GLY A 141 8.58 -3.56 21.77
C GLY A 141 9.61 -3.89 22.84
#